data_AF-A0A538AT23-F1
#
_entry.id   AF-A0A538AT23-F1
#
_cell.length_a   1.000
_cell.length_b   1.000
_cell.length_c   1.000
_cell.angle_alpha   90.00
_cell.angle_beta   90.00
_cell.angle_gamma   90.00
#
_symmetry.space_group_name_H-M   'P 1'
#
loop_
_entity.id
_entity.type
_entity.pdbx_description
1 polymer ?
#
loop_
_entity_poly.entity_id
_entity_poly.type
_entity_poly.pdbx_seq_one_letter_code
_entity_poly.pdbx_strand_id
1 'polypeptide(L)' 'MADLYWDPYDEEIERSPYEVWRRMRDEAPVYRNDKHDFYALTRFADVEGAHRDPQTFSSARGTVLEI' A
#
# COMPACT_ATOMS: atom_id res chain seq x y z
N MET A 1 -19.62 0.88 10.18
CA MET A 1 -18.15 1.06 10.13
C MET A 1 -17.84 1.54 8.72
N ALA A 2 -17.05 2.59 8.56
CA ALA A 2 -16.72 3.09 7.22
C ALA A 2 -15.84 2.07 6.49
N ASP A 3 -16.08 1.93 5.17
CA ASP A 3 -15.27 1.09 4.30
C ASP A 3 -13.79 1.51 4.37
N LEU A 4 -12.89 0.53 4.32
CA LEU A 4 -11.45 0.78 4.41
C LEU A 4 -10.96 1.50 3.15
N TYR A 5 -10.52 2.74 3.32
CA TYR A 5 -9.94 3.57 2.26
C TYR A 5 -8.54 4.03 2.66
N TRP A 6 -7.58 3.89 1.74
CA TRP A 6 -6.25 4.45 1.88
C TRP A 6 -5.76 4.99 0.55
N ASP A 7 -5.30 6.23 0.57
CA ASP A 7 -4.73 6.95 -0.55
C ASP A 7 -3.48 7.71 -0.05
N PRO A 8 -2.30 7.47 -0.64
CA PRO A 8 -1.07 8.16 -0.23
C PRO A 8 -1.05 9.67 -0.54
N TYR A 9 -2.01 10.20 -1.31
CA TYR A 9 -2.13 11.62 -1.66
C TYR A 9 -3.25 12.33 -0.90
N ASP A 10 -3.94 11.64 0.01
CA ASP A 10 -4.99 12.23 0.85
C ASP A 10 -4.38 12.94 2.06
N GLU A 11 -4.51 14.27 2.11
CA GLU A 11 -3.92 15.10 3.17
C GLU A 11 -4.47 14.77 4.57
N GLU A 12 -5.72 14.31 4.69
CA GLU A 12 -6.30 13.97 6.00
C GLU A 12 -5.68 12.68 6.53
N ILE A 13 -5.50 11.70 5.65
CA ILE A 13 -4.80 10.44 5.97
C ILE A 13 -3.33 10.72 6.29
N GLU A 14 -2.66 11.58 5.52
CA GLU A 14 -1.26 11.94 5.76
C GLU A 14 -1.02 12.51 7.17
N ARG A 15 -1.97 13.33 7.67
CA ARG A 15 -1.89 13.95 9.00
C ARG A 15 -2.06 12.94 10.14
N SER A 16 -2.78 11.83 9.92
CA SER A 16 -3.03 10.81 10.95
C SER A 16 -3.06 9.38 10.36
N PRO A 17 -1.93 8.87 9.87
CA PRO A 17 -1.94 7.69 9.01
C PRO A 17 -2.02 6.37 9.79
N TYR A 18 -1.60 6.39 11.06
CA TYR A 18 -1.36 5.16 11.83
C TYR A 18 -2.63 4.34 12.08
N GLU A 19 -3.80 4.99 12.22
CA GLU A 19 -5.07 4.29 12.38
C GLU A 19 -5.45 3.54 11.09
N VAL A 20 -5.36 4.22 9.94
CA VAL A 20 -5.63 3.61 8.63
C VAL A 20 -4.65 2.48 8.37
N TRP A 21 -3.35 2.68 8.61
CA TRP A 21 -2.34 1.63 8.43
C TRP A 21 -2.57 0.41 9.33
N ARG A 22 -3.05 0.61 10.56
CA ARG A 22 -3.42 -0.51 11.44
C ARG A 22 -4.56 -1.31 10.82
N ARG A 23 -5.64 -0.65 10.39
CA ARG A 23 -6.76 -1.30 9.72
C ARG A 23 -6.34 -2.01 8.44
N MET A 24 -5.47 -1.42 7.62
CA MET A 24 -4.93 -2.07 6.44
C MET A 24 -4.21 -3.39 6.79
N ARG A 25 -3.36 -3.40 7.83
CA ARG A 25 -2.65 -4.64 8.23
C ARG A 25 -3.58 -5.74 8.76
N ASP A 26 -4.65 -5.34 9.45
CA ASP A 26 -5.58 -6.25 10.12
C ASP A 26 -6.65 -6.78 9.14
N GLU A 27 -7.23 -5.89 8.33
CA GLU A 27 -8.40 -6.17 7.47
C GLU A 27 -8.02 -6.48 6.02
N ALA A 28 -6.99 -5.83 5.46
CA ALA A 28 -6.62 -5.93 4.03
C ALA A 28 -5.09 -5.89 3.83
N PRO A 29 -4.35 -6.93 4.27
CA PRO A 29 -2.89 -6.92 4.28
C PRO A 29 -2.28 -6.74 2.88
N VAL A 30 -2.99 -7.21 1.85
CA VAL A 30 -2.83 -6.83 0.44
C VAL A 30 -4.01 -5.93 0.06
N TYR A 31 -3.77 -4.62 0.07
CA TYR A 31 -4.81 -3.64 -0.22
C TYR A 31 -4.84 -3.31 -1.70
N ARG A 32 -6.03 -3.25 -2.29
CA ARG A 32 -6.23 -2.80 -3.67
C ARG A 32 -6.76 -1.37 -3.67
N ASN A 33 -6.04 -0.46 -4.33
CA ASN A 33 -6.51 0.89 -4.60
C ASN A 33 -6.93 0.99 -6.07
N ASP A 34 -8.24 1.00 -6.32
CA ASP A 34 -8.78 1.09 -7.69
C ASP A 34 -8.69 2.50 -8.29
N LYS A 35 -8.62 3.55 -7.46
CA LYS A 35 -8.54 4.95 -7.92
C LYS A 35 -7.21 5.22 -8.65
N HIS A 36 -6.12 4.70 -8.11
CA HIS A 36 -4.76 4.89 -8.63
C HIS A 36 -4.18 3.62 -9.27
N ASP A 37 -5.01 2.59 -9.45
CA ASP A 37 -4.68 1.31 -10.08
C ASP A 37 -3.42 0.60 -9.53
N PHE A 38 -3.33 0.42 -8.21
CA PHE A 38 -2.19 -0.29 -7.62
C PHE A 38 -2.56 -1.20 -6.44
N TYR A 39 -1.59 -2.02 -6.01
CA TYR A 39 -1.68 -2.84 -4.80
C TYR A 39 -0.67 -2.36 -3.75
N ALA A 40 -1.07 -2.35 -2.49
CA ALA A 40 -0.21 -2.03 -1.36
C ALA A 40 -0.01 -3.25 -0.44
N LEU A 41 1.24 -3.58 -0.16
CA LEU A 41 1.62 -4.51 0.88
C LEU A 41 1.83 -3.75 2.19
N THR A 42 1.21 -4.22 3.27
CA THR A 42 1.14 -3.42 4.52
C THR A 42 1.85 -4.09 5.69
N ARG A 43 2.08 -5.41 5.63
CA ARG A 43 2.82 -6.15 6.64
C ARG A 43 4.29 -6.18 6.31
N PHE A 44 5.12 -6.04 7.34
CA PHE A 44 6.57 -6.03 7.20
C PHE A 44 7.10 -7.25 6.43
N ALA A 45 6.64 -8.46 6.78
CA ALA A 45 7.12 -9.69 6.14
C ALA A 45 6.80 -9.74 4.63
N ASP A 46 5.64 -9.23 4.22
CA ASP A 46 5.24 -9.21 2.80
C ASP A 46 6.08 -8.19 2.01
N VAL A 47 6.27 -6.99 2.58
CA VAL A 47 7.12 -5.94 2.00
C VAL A 47 8.58 -6.42 1.87
N GLU A 48 9.10 -7.02 2.93
CA GLU A 48 10.47 -7.53 3.01
C GLU A 48 10.70 -8.67 2.01
N GLY A 49 9.76 -9.61 1.92
CA GLY A 49 9.78 -10.69 0.93
C GLY A 49 9.74 -10.17 -0.51
N ALA A 50 8.83 -9.25 -0.83
CA ALA A 50 8.74 -8.64 -2.15
C ALA A 50 10.01 -7.87 -2.52
N HIS A 51 10.58 -7.13 -1.56
CA HIS A 51 11.82 -6.38 -1.75
C HIS A 51 13.02 -7.28 -2.09
N ARG A 52 13.03 -8.54 -1.63
CA ARG A 52 14.08 -9.53 -1.92
C ARG A 52 13.82 -10.35 -3.18
N ASP A 53 12.67 -10.21 -3.84
CA ASP A 53 12.33 -10.92 -5.09
C ASP A 53 12.20 -9.96 -6.28
N PRO A 54 13.33 -9.46 -6.82
CA PRO A 54 13.32 -8.54 -7.96
C PRO A 54 12.96 -9.23 -9.29
N GLN A 55 12.93 -10.57 -9.34
CA GLN A 55 12.51 -11.29 -10.55
C GLN A 55 10.99 -11.22 -10.71
N THR A 56 10.25 -11.33 -9.61
CA THR A 56 8.79 -11.13 -9.61
C THR A 56 8.41 -9.65 -9.51
N PHE A 57 9.02 -8.90 -8.59
CA PHE A 57 8.72 -7.49 -8.32
C PHE A 57 9.82 -6.58 -8.88
N SER A 58 9.82 -6.41 -10.20
CA SER A 58 10.87 -5.70 -10.91
C SER A 58 10.70 -4.18 -10.89
N SER A 59 11.80 -3.47 -10.61
CA SER A 59 11.88 -2.00 -10.74
C SER A 59 12.17 -1.51 -12.16
N ALA A 60 12.26 -2.40 -13.16
CA ALA A 60 12.63 -2.04 -14.54
C ALA A 60 11.65 -1.08 -15.23
N ARG A 61 10.43 -0.92 -14.67
CA ARG A 61 9.39 0.01 -15.16
C ARG A 61 9.16 1.20 -14.22
N GLY A 62 10.13 1.53 -13.38
CA GLY A 62 10.05 2.60 -12.40
C GLY A 62 9.71 2.10 -11.00
N THR A 63 9.93 2.96 -10.00
CA THR A 63 9.70 2.67 -8.58
C THR A 63 8.79 3.70 -7.91
N VAL A 64 8.32 4.68 -8.67
CA VAL A 64 7.43 5.74 -8.21
C VAL A 64 6.08 5.50 -8.85
N LEU A 65 5.02 5.67 -8.07
CA LEU A 65 3.65 5.67 -8.59
C LEU A 65 3.47 6.98 -9.36
N GLU A 66 3.53 6.91 -10.69
CA GLU A 66 3.23 8.04 -11.58
C GLU A 66 1.70 8.14 -11.73
N ILE A 67 1.14 9.31 -11.40
CA ILE A 67 -0.31 9.60 -11.41
C ILE A 67 -0.56 10.93 -12.10
#